data_AF-A0A534ZPF4-F1
#
_entry.id   AF-A0A534ZPF4-F1
#
_cell.length_a   1.000
_cell.length_b   1.000
_cell.length_c   1.000
_cell.angle_alpha   90.00
_cell.angle_beta   90.00
_cell.angle_gamma   90.00
#
_symmetry.space_group_name_H-M   'P 1'
#
loop_
_entity.id
_entity.type
_entity.pdbx_description
1 polymer ?
#
loop_
_entity_poly.entity_id
_entity_poly.type
_entity_poly.pdbx_seq_one_letter_code
_entity_poly.pdbx_strand_id
1 'polypeptide(L)'
;MDARKRGGLNGGQAVTRGRLLAITLWLATSAGAELVPGGGNTKNDCLVELDVRSGTPVPSATKGNPPVVCTDCDPRCDTGALRDGICRFQVALCVNQGNVAGCTATALGHAVAKVAGTRLAAPALDGSPACGAVTEVAVKSKRARPGKAVVSLRASSKGKPRRLDKERVVLQCKPAAPCSCAGGAPTKLSFTTDVGSGQCGHLDGDSAPAFFPLACGGLYFGGGGVIVPLPAVVPDMGQEMFNTCCSGTSLFLGPTTEAATGSKRTCSSAGCLFGPPLPLPNPAAPPISTCLVNVVAKDASGSADCSTGVTDLVDLPLDSEVFLDGDLLPTRCVGGSTPGAPCGGCASPTACPGAGAQCTNDTGRCSGGATPGAPCCYTFIQACPVCDAGSRKCNGGPNNGLDCTPGDSLINGGYPTSHDCPPPGTKIASLPIAFALTSGTTTRSSTDKAKQSHVFCGQCRDPLQTFFKSPPCNGSNPDCACTSDDDCADEGSFSSCQQRSAGAFTQIMMARTITETGTPAGAVTTGGAPKASTLVSVFCVPPSSVGSVDALSSLPGPGAVALQGKLATLP
;
A
#
# COMPACT_ATOMS: atom_id res chain seq x y z
N MET A 1 -75.45 -2.50 -19.82
CA MET A 1 -76.38 -1.38 -19.60
C MET A 1 -75.86 -0.53 -18.46
N ASP A 2 -76.08 0.76 -18.60
CA ASP A 2 -75.37 1.91 -18.04
C ASP A 2 -75.34 2.11 -16.51
N ALA A 3 -74.39 2.99 -16.13
CA ALA A 3 -74.43 3.99 -15.03
C ALA A 3 -73.87 3.66 -13.62
N ARG A 4 -72.58 4.05 -13.44
CA ARG A 4 -72.04 5.07 -12.50
C ARG A 4 -72.55 5.13 -11.02
N LYS A 5 -71.64 5.01 -10.03
CA LYS A 5 -70.88 6.10 -9.33
C LYS A 5 -70.21 5.66 -8.01
N ARG A 6 -68.95 6.12 -7.84
CA ARG A 6 -68.25 6.66 -6.65
C ARG A 6 -68.05 5.81 -5.37
N GLY A 7 -66.77 5.78 -4.94
CA GLY A 7 -66.36 5.64 -3.54
C GLY A 7 -64.89 5.22 -3.43
N GLY A 8 -63.97 6.17 -3.24
CA GLY A 8 -62.54 5.89 -3.11
C GLY A 8 -62.14 5.44 -1.70
N LEU A 9 -60.89 5.02 -1.55
CA LEU A 9 -60.06 5.26 -0.37
C LEU A 9 -58.59 4.93 -0.68
N ASN A 10 -57.72 5.79 -0.16
CA ASN A 10 -56.29 5.89 -0.41
C ASN A 10 -55.49 4.69 0.09
N GLY A 11 -54.45 4.33 -0.66
CA GLY A 11 -53.38 3.43 -0.25
C GLY A 11 -52.09 3.79 -0.98
N GLY A 12 -51.52 4.95 -0.67
CA GLY A 12 -50.23 5.37 -1.23
C GLY A 12 -49.10 4.50 -0.69
N GLN A 13 -48.50 3.68 -1.55
CA GLN A 13 -47.17 3.13 -1.28
C GLN A 13 -46.12 4.19 -1.61
N ALA A 14 -45.42 4.62 -0.56
CA ALA A 14 -44.27 5.49 -0.66
C ALA A 14 -43.15 4.75 -1.42
N VAL A 15 -42.80 5.24 -2.60
CA VAL A 15 -41.59 4.85 -3.32
C VAL A 15 -40.40 5.40 -2.55
N THR A 16 -39.75 4.54 -1.76
CA THR A 16 -38.49 4.84 -1.10
C THR A 16 -37.42 5.02 -2.17
N ARG A 17 -37.05 6.27 -2.45
CA ARG A 17 -35.91 6.62 -3.30
C ARG A 17 -34.63 6.06 -2.69
N GLY A 18 -34.17 4.91 -3.19
CA GLY A 18 -32.84 4.40 -2.94
C GLY A 18 -31.81 5.42 -3.43
N ARG A 19 -31.04 5.98 -2.49
CA ARG A 19 -29.86 6.80 -2.81
C ARG A 19 -28.78 5.85 -3.33
N LEU A 20 -28.53 5.88 -4.63
CA LEU A 20 -27.29 5.34 -5.19
C LEU A 20 -26.13 6.14 -4.60
N LEU A 21 -25.35 5.53 -3.70
CA LEU A 21 -23.99 5.98 -3.43
C LEU A 21 -23.14 5.61 -4.65
N ALA A 22 -22.63 6.62 -5.35
CA ALA A 22 -21.59 6.43 -6.35
C ALA A 22 -20.30 6.02 -5.62
N ILE A 23 -19.94 4.73 -5.74
CA ILE A 23 -18.67 4.19 -5.26
C ILE A 23 -17.63 4.53 -6.34
N THR A 24 -16.74 5.48 -6.04
CA THR A 24 -15.57 5.78 -6.86
C THR A 24 -14.50 4.71 -6.60
N LEU A 25 -14.26 3.89 -7.62
CA LEU A 25 -13.19 2.90 -7.68
C LEU A 25 -11.83 3.62 -7.77
N TRP A 26 -11.05 3.59 -6.70
CA TRP A 26 -9.68 4.13 -6.70
C TRP A 26 -8.69 3.05 -7.11
N LEU A 27 -8.15 3.18 -8.32
CA LEU A 27 -7.02 2.40 -8.81
C LEU A 27 -5.74 2.92 -8.13
N ALA A 28 -5.08 2.07 -7.34
CA ALA A 28 -3.69 2.31 -6.96
C ALA A 28 -2.82 2.16 -8.23
N THR A 29 -2.42 3.29 -8.81
CA THR A 29 -1.51 3.37 -9.94
C THR A 29 -0.10 3.68 -9.44
N SER A 30 0.86 2.91 -9.93
CA SER A 30 2.28 3.20 -9.88
C SER A 30 2.56 4.60 -10.42
N ALA A 31 3.30 5.43 -9.67
CA ALA A 31 3.90 6.73 -10.05
C ALA A 31 3.39 7.35 -11.37
N GLY A 32 2.08 7.62 -11.43
CA GLY A 32 1.40 8.02 -12.65
C GLY A 32 1.02 9.48 -12.56
N ALA A 33 1.45 10.27 -13.54
CA ALA A 33 0.96 11.62 -13.80
C ALA A 33 -0.58 11.68 -13.69
N GLU A 34 -1.15 12.63 -12.96
CA GLU A 34 -2.59 12.90 -13.01
C GLU A 34 -2.82 13.95 -14.10
N LEU A 35 -3.09 13.47 -15.32
CA LEU A 35 -3.25 14.34 -16.48
C LEU A 35 -4.59 15.07 -16.43
N VAL A 36 -4.55 16.38 -16.67
CA VAL A 36 -5.73 17.22 -16.82
C VAL A 36 -6.06 17.37 -18.31
N PRO A 37 -7.00 16.57 -18.86
CA PRO A 37 -7.38 16.68 -20.25
C PRO A 37 -8.13 18.00 -20.51
N GLY A 38 -7.91 18.60 -21.68
CA GLY A 38 -8.66 19.78 -22.10
C GLY A 38 -10.15 19.52 -22.28
N GLY A 39 -10.97 20.53 -22.01
CA GLY A 39 -12.39 20.55 -22.37
C GLY A 39 -12.67 21.32 -23.67
N GLY A 40 -11.73 21.28 -24.61
CA GLY A 40 -11.76 21.99 -25.88
C GLY A 40 -12.39 21.17 -27.00
N ASN A 41 -11.63 20.99 -28.08
CA ASN A 41 -12.05 20.13 -29.18
C ASN A 41 -11.47 18.74 -28.90
N THR A 42 -12.34 17.81 -28.52
CA THR A 42 -11.95 16.44 -28.11
C THR A 42 -11.07 15.68 -29.11
N LYS A 43 -11.05 16.09 -30.39
CA LYS A 43 -10.15 15.54 -31.41
C LYS A 43 -8.70 16.03 -31.34
N ASN A 44 -8.45 17.07 -30.54
CA ASN A 44 -7.15 17.71 -30.38
C ASN A 44 -6.68 17.76 -28.92
N ASP A 45 -7.56 17.53 -27.95
CA ASP A 45 -7.26 17.66 -26.50
C ASP A 45 -6.19 16.67 -25.98
N CYS A 46 -5.69 15.74 -26.81
CA CYS A 46 -4.50 14.93 -26.51
C CYS A 46 -3.17 15.61 -26.88
N LEU A 47 -3.20 16.70 -27.65
CA LEU A 47 -1.97 17.26 -28.21
C LEU A 47 -1.16 18.00 -27.15
N VAL A 48 -1.82 18.66 -26.18
CA VAL A 48 -1.21 19.16 -24.96
C VAL A 48 -2.08 18.89 -23.76
N GLU A 49 -1.49 18.43 -22.66
CA GLU A 49 -2.19 18.28 -21.39
C GLU A 49 -1.30 18.82 -20.25
N LEU A 50 -1.92 19.23 -19.15
CA LEU A 50 -1.20 19.59 -17.94
C LEU A 50 -1.08 18.35 -17.05
N ASP A 51 0.15 17.96 -16.74
CA ASP A 51 0.42 17.00 -15.68
C ASP A 51 0.49 17.73 -14.34
N VAL A 52 -0.18 17.17 -13.33
CA VAL A 52 -0.07 17.56 -11.93
C VAL A 52 0.37 16.36 -11.10
N ARG A 53 1.04 16.62 -9.97
CA ARG A 53 1.52 15.58 -9.06
C ARG A 53 0.44 14.54 -8.75
N SER A 54 0.80 13.26 -8.82
CA SER A 54 -0.06 12.12 -8.52
C SER A 54 -0.80 12.29 -7.20
N GLY A 55 -2.12 12.10 -7.21
CA GLY A 55 -2.98 12.25 -6.03
C GLY A 55 -3.50 13.67 -5.83
N THR A 56 -3.09 14.65 -6.65
CA THR A 56 -3.72 15.97 -6.72
C THR A 56 -5.14 15.78 -7.26
N PRO A 57 -6.21 16.10 -6.51
CA PRO A 57 -7.57 15.86 -7.00
C PRO A 57 -7.84 16.59 -8.34
N VAL A 58 -7.84 15.85 -9.44
CA VAL A 58 -8.21 16.37 -10.75
C VAL A 58 -9.70 16.13 -11.00
N PRO A 59 -10.48 17.17 -11.30
CA PRO A 59 -11.89 16.98 -11.62
C PRO A 59 -12.06 16.23 -12.95
N SER A 60 -12.87 15.16 -12.95
CA SER A 60 -13.25 14.43 -14.16
C SER A 60 -13.74 15.38 -15.25
N ALA A 61 -13.23 15.19 -16.47
CA ALA A 61 -13.51 15.97 -17.68
C ALA A 61 -15.02 16.14 -17.93
N THR A 62 -15.60 17.15 -17.29
CA THR A 62 -16.97 17.60 -17.51
C THR A 62 -16.90 18.98 -18.15
N LYS A 63 -17.83 19.22 -19.07
CA LYS A 63 -18.01 20.46 -19.83
C LYS A 63 -17.71 21.69 -18.97
N GLY A 64 -16.60 22.41 -19.24
CA GLY A 64 -16.30 23.71 -18.60
C GLY A 64 -14.94 23.91 -17.93
N ASN A 65 -13.97 23.00 -18.07
CA ASN A 65 -12.62 23.07 -17.46
C ASN A 65 -12.65 23.43 -15.97
N PRO A 66 -13.17 22.55 -15.10
CA PRO A 66 -13.14 22.77 -13.65
C PRO A 66 -11.69 23.00 -13.15
N PRO A 67 -11.50 23.86 -12.14
CA PRO A 67 -10.16 24.17 -11.63
C PRO A 67 -9.55 22.96 -10.92
N VAL A 68 -8.23 22.79 -11.02
CA VAL A 68 -7.46 21.92 -10.13
C VAL A 68 -7.39 22.61 -8.78
N VAL A 69 -8.07 22.05 -7.78
CA VAL A 69 -8.21 22.68 -6.46
C VAL A 69 -7.26 22.02 -5.49
N CYS A 70 -6.39 22.83 -4.90
CA CYS A 70 -5.58 22.44 -3.75
C CYS A 70 -6.03 23.22 -2.53
N THR A 71 -6.09 22.55 -1.38
CA THR A 71 -6.18 23.25 -0.10
C THR A 71 -4.75 23.50 0.37
N ASP A 72 -4.45 24.73 0.76
CA ASP A 72 -3.22 25.08 1.49
C ASP A 72 -3.03 24.02 2.58
N CYS A 73 -1.82 23.45 2.67
CA CYS A 73 -1.48 22.28 3.48
C CYS A 73 -1.80 20.87 2.97
N ASP A 74 -2.43 20.70 1.82
CA ASP A 74 -2.68 19.35 1.28
C ASP A 74 -1.40 18.82 0.60
N PRO A 75 -0.71 17.80 1.15
CA PRO A 75 0.63 17.40 0.73
C PRO A 75 0.61 16.74 -0.66
N ARG A 76 -0.59 16.37 -1.15
CA ARG A 76 -0.80 15.77 -2.48
C ARG A 76 -0.60 16.79 -3.59
N CYS A 77 -0.94 18.06 -3.33
CA CYS A 77 -0.93 19.14 -4.32
C CYS A 77 -0.16 20.40 -3.90
N ASP A 78 0.20 20.51 -2.62
CA ASP A 78 0.98 21.61 -2.03
C ASP A 78 2.32 21.08 -1.51
N THR A 79 3.37 21.29 -2.30
CA THR A 79 4.72 20.82 -1.99
C THR A 79 5.23 21.49 -0.71
N GLY A 80 5.67 20.68 0.25
CA GLY A 80 6.09 21.15 1.57
C GLY A 80 4.96 21.27 2.60
N ALA A 81 3.70 21.20 2.18
CA ALA A 81 2.52 21.14 3.04
C ALA A 81 2.50 22.17 4.19
N LEU A 82 2.91 23.40 3.88
CA LEU A 82 3.03 24.48 4.85
C LEU A 82 1.71 25.24 4.96
N ARG A 83 1.35 25.66 6.18
CA ARG A 83 0.20 26.53 6.41
C ARG A 83 0.53 28.00 6.19
N ASP A 84 1.03 28.33 5.01
CA ASP A 84 1.51 29.69 4.68
C ASP A 84 0.59 30.44 3.69
N GLY A 85 -0.52 29.81 3.30
CA GLY A 85 -1.47 30.36 2.35
C GLY A 85 -1.00 30.24 0.90
N ILE A 86 0.02 29.43 0.60
CA ILE A 86 0.65 29.29 -0.72
C ILE A 86 0.68 27.82 -1.11
N CYS A 87 -0.19 27.43 -2.04
CA CYS A 87 -0.13 26.10 -2.62
C CYS A 87 0.97 26.03 -3.68
N ARG A 88 1.97 25.17 -3.48
CA ARG A 88 3.10 24.92 -4.38
C ARG A 88 2.81 23.71 -5.26
N PHE A 89 2.13 23.96 -6.39
CA PHE A 89 1.78 22.93 -7.35
C PHE A 89 3.00 22.48 -8.14
N GLN A 90 3.24 21.17 -8.24
CA GLN A 90 4.16 20.60 -9.21
C GLN A 90 3.41 20.30 -10.50
N VAL A 91 3.84 20.92 -11.61
CA VAL A 91 3.19 20.76 -12.91
C VAL A 91 4.18 20.55 -14.04
N ALA A 92 3.79 19.81 -15.08
CA ALA A 92 4.56 19.64 -16.29
C ALA A 92 3.69 19.80 -17.56
N LEU A 93 4.31 20.22 -18.66
CA LEU A 93 3.67 20.22 -19.98
C LEU A 93 3.84 18.85 -20.60
N CYS A 94 2.73 18.17 -20.88
CA CYS A 94 2.71 16.91 -21.61
C CYS A 94 2.16 17.11 -23.02
N VAL A 95 2.61 16.27 -23.96
CA VAL A 95 2.16 16.29 -25.35
C VAL A 95 1.77 14.89 -25.81
N ASN A 96 0.84 14.82 -26.76
CA ASN A 96 0.42 13.58 -27.44
C ASN A 96 0.02 12.45 -26.49
N GLN A 97 -0.70 12.76 -25.41
CA GLN A 97 -1.07 11.76 -24.40
C GLN A 97 -2.15 10.79 -24.92
N GLY A 98 -2.12 9.53 -24.46
CA GLY A 98 -2.98 8.45 -24.95
C GLY A 98 -4.33 8.32 -24.22
N ASN A 99 -4.56 9.11 -23.18
CA ASN A 99 -5.71 9.04 -22.26
C ASN A 99 -6.99 9.68 -22.82
N VAL A 100 -6.94 10.36 -23.98
CA VAL A 100 -8.12 10.99 -24.61
C VAL A 100 -8.61 10.16 -25.79
N ALA A 101 -9.71 9.43 -25.59
CA ALA A 101 -10.32 8.60 -26.61
C ALA A 101 -10.72 9.40 -27.87
N GLY A 102 -10.32 8.91 -29.05
CA GLY A 102 -10.64 9.53 -30.33
C GLY A 102 -9.75 10.72 -30.73
N CYS A 103 -8.71 11.01 -29.95
CA CYS A 103 -7.66 11.95 -30.32
C CYS A 103 -6.41 11.20 -30.81
N THR A 104 -5.85 11.62 -31.94
CA THR A 104 -4.66 10.98 -32.54
C THR A 104 -3.42 11.83 -32.29
N ALA A 105 -2.35 11.23 -31.76
CA ALA A 105 -1.06 11.87 -31.62
C ALA A 105 -0.48 12.34 -32.97
N THR A 106 0.32 13.40 -32.97
CA THR A 106 1.00 13.87 -34.19
C THR A 106 2.25 14.68 -33.85
N ALA A 107 3.20 14.75 -34.80
CA ALA A 107 4.36 15.62 -34.65
C ALA A 107 3.93 17.09 -34.52
N LEU A 108 4.46 17.77 -33.51
CA LEU A 108 4.10 19.15 -33.18
C LEU A 108 5.17 20.12 -33.69
N GLY A 109 4.73 21.22 -34.30
CA GLY A 109 5.62 22.33 -34.68
C GLY A 109 5.98 23.18 -33.47
N HIS A 110 5.04 23.33 -32.53
CA HIS A 110 5.24 24.02 -31.26
C HIS A 110 4.30 23.44 -30.21
N ALA A 111 4.79 23.32 -28.97
CA ALA A 111 4.01 23.15 -27.75
C ALA A 111 4.51 24.16 -26.70
N VAL A 112 3.60 24.85 -26.04
CA VAL A 112 3.93 25.88 -25.06
C VAL A 112 2.93 25.84 -23.92
N ALA A 113 3.42 25.79 -22.69
CA ALA A 113 2.63 26.07 -21.49
C ALA A 113 3.21 27.28 -20.76
N LYS A 114 2.33 28.14 -20.28
CA LYS A 114 2.69 29.33 -19.49
C LYS A 114 1.79 29.47 -18.28
N VAL A 115 2.38 29.84 -17.16
CA VAL A 115 1.66 30.14 -15.91
C VAL A 115 2.35 31.29 -15.20
N ALA A 116 1.59 32.33 -14.85
CA ALA A 116 2.09 33.51 -14.14
C ALA A 116 3.38 34.14 -14.74
N GLY A 117 3.56 34.07 -16.06
CA GLY A 117 4.77 34.58 -16.74
C GLY A 117 5.90 33.55 -16.90
N THR A 118 5.88 32.45 -16.15
CA THR A 118 6.82 31.33 -16.29
C THR A 118 6.40 30.42 -17.43
N ARG A 119 7.36 29.99 -18.26
CA ARG A 119 7.16 29.00 -19.32
C ARG A 119 7.61 27.63 -18.82
N LEU A 120 6.76 26.62 -18.93
CA LEU A 120 7.12 25.24 -18.57
C LEU A 120 8.05 24.65 -19.64
N ALA A 121 8.92 23.71 -19.23
CA ALA A 121 9.78 22.98 -20.16
C ALA A 121 8.93 22.18 -21.15
N ALA A 122 9.25 22.28 -22.44
CA ALA A 122 8.59 21.48 -23.46
C ALA A 122 9.36 20.16 -23.66
N PRO A 123 8.65 19.02 -23.78
CA PRO A 123 9.26 17.74 -24.14
C PRO A 123 9.63 17.68 -25.63
N ALA A 124 10.15 16.52 -26.07
CA ALA A 124 10.30 16.21 -27.49
C ALA A 124 8.95 16.30 -28.22
N LEU A 125 8.97 16.83 -29.45
CA LEU A 125 7.77 17.13 -30.25
C LEU A 125 7.68 16.27 -31.53
N ASP A 126 8.32 15.10 -31.51
CA ASP A 126 8.45 14.18 -32.64
C ASP A 126 7.15 13.41 -32.96
N GLY A 127 6.16 13.46 -32.07
CA GLY A 127 4.88 12.77 -32.21
C GLY A 127 4.68 11.67 -31.19
N SER A 128 5.69 11.35 -30.40
CA SER A 128 5.57 10.45 -29.25
C SER A 128 4.90 11.13 -28.05
N PRO A 129 4.21 10.37 -27.17
CA PRO A 129 3.77 10.86 -25.87
C PRO A 129 4.98 11.19 -25.00
N ALA A 130 5.04 12.41 -24.47
CA ALA A 130 6.14 12.83 -23.60
C ALA A 130 5.73 13.99 -22.69
N CYS A 131 6.40 14.12 -21.54
CA CYS A 131 6.23 15.22 -20.59
C CYS A 131 7.56 15.96 -20.38
N GLY A 132 7.48 17.28 -20.25
CA GLY A 132 8.63 18.11 -19.89
C GLY A 132 9.03 17.95 -18.43
N ALA A 133 10.12 18.61 -18.03
CA ALA A 133 10.53 18.64 -16.63
C ALA A 133 9.46 19.31 -15.74
N VAL A 134 9.24 18.72 -14.57
CA VAL A 134 8.34 19.25 -13.53
C VAL A 134 8.80 20.63 -13.09
N THR A 135 7.86 21.56 -12.98
CA THR A 135 8.08 22.93 -12.51
C THR A 135 7.15 23.21 -11.33
N GLU A 136 7.68 23.83 -10.28
CA GLU A 136 6.86 24.29 -9.15
C GLU A 136 6.21 25.64 -9.45
N VAL A 137 4.91 25.75 -9.15
CA VAL A 137 4.09 26.94 -9.34
C VAL A 137 3.43 27.30 -8.02
N ALA A 138 3.85 28.42 -7.44
CA ALA A 138 3.27 28.96 -6.23
C ALA A 138 1.97 29.74 -6.52
N VAL A 139 0.85 29.30 -5.96
CA VAL A 139 -0.45 29.98 -6.05
C VAL A 139 -0.85 30.49 -4.67
N LYS A 140 -0.70 31.80 -4.46
CA LYS A 140 -1.03 32.45 -3.18
C LYS A 140 -2.54 32.63 -3.03
N SER A 141 -3.11 32.12 -1.95
CA SER A 141 -4.46 32.45 -1.49
C SER A 141 -4.53 33.88 -0.92
N LYS A 142 -5.75 34.42 -0.77
CA LYS A 142 -5.98 35.78 -0.24
C LYS A 142 -6.87 35.71 1.00
N ARG A 143 -6.27 35.62 2.19
CA ARG A 143 -7.00 35.48 3.47
C ARG A 143 -8.02 34.35 3.37
N ALA A 144 -9.32 34.64 3.39
CA ALA A 144 -10.40 33.66 3.27
C ALA A 144 -10.80 33.32 1.83
N ARG A 145 -10.19 33.95 0.81
CA ARG A 145 -10.53 33.76 -0.60
C ARG A 145 -9.50 32.89 -1.31
N PRO A 146 -9.94 31.97 -2.20
CA PRO A 146 -9.02 31.18 -2.98
C PRO A 146 -8.15 32.04 -3.92
N GLY A 147 -6.88 31.67 -4.02
CA GLY A 147 -5.95 32.15 -5.03
C GLY A 147 -6.15 31.39 -6.34
N LYS A 148 -5.83 32.01 -7.48
CA LYS A 148 -5.92 31.36 -8.79
C LYS A 148 -4.72 31.71 -9.65
N ALA A 149 -4.19 30.71 -10.35
CA ALA A 149 -3.24 30.88 -11.44
C ALA A 149 -3.79 30.17 -12.69
N VAL A 150 -3.70 30.82 -13.85
CA VAL A 150 -4.15 30.24 -15.11
C VAL A 150 -2.93 29.69 -15.83
N VAL A 151 -2.92 28.38 -16.07
CA VAL A 151 -2.00 27.73 -16.99
C VAL A 151 -2.63 27.77 -18.37
N SER A 152 -1.93 28.40 -19.32
CA SER A 152 -2.34 28.42 -20.73
C SER A 152 -1.47 27.44 -21.50
N LEU A 153 -2.06 26.39 -22.06
CA LEU A 153 -1.38 25.43 -22.91
C LEU A 153 -1.76 25.66 -24.38
N ARG A 154 -0.81 25.43 -25.28
CA ARG A 154 -1.04 25.55 -26.71
C ARG A 154 -0.12 24.63 -27.49
N ALA A 155 -0.69 23.77 -28.32
CA ALA A 155 0.03 23.00 -29.33
C ALA A 155 -0.43 23.32 -30.74
N SER A 156 0.46 23.06 -31.69
CA SER A 156 0.15 23.13 -33.10
C SER A 156 0.88 22.03 -33.87
N SER A 157 0.16 21.26 -34.69
CA SER A 157 0.76 20.17 -35.46
C SER A 157 1.69 20.68 -36.57
N LYS A 158 2.57 19.81 -37.10
CA LYS A 158 3.36 20.08 -38.32
C LYS A 158 2.57 19.81 -39.62
N GLY A 159 1.59 18.91 -39.57
CA GLY A 159 0.77 18.52 -40.73
C GLY A 159 -0.18 19.63 -41.23
N LYS A 160 -0.63 19.50 -42.48
CA LYS A 160 -1.68 20.35 -43.08
C LYS A 160 -2.95 19.52 -43.27
N PRO A 161 -4.15 20.01 -42.87
CA PRO A 161 -4.39 21.25 -42.14
C PRO A 161 -3.80 21.21 -40.72
N ARG A 162 -3.39 22.37 -40.22
CA ARG A 162 -2.73 22.48 -38.92
C ARG A 162 -3.77 22.28 -37.81
N ARG A 163 -3.59 21.25 -37.00
CA ARG A 163 -4.37 21.03 -35.78
C ARG A 163 -3.86 22.00 -34.73
N LEU A 164 -4.80 22.63 -34.04
CA LEU A 164 -4.53 23.59 -32.99
C LEU A 164 -5.23 23.10 -31.74
N ASP A 165 -4.43 23.00 -30.70
CA ASP A 165 -4.90 22.70 -29.36
C ASP A 165 -4.57 23.88 -28.45
N LYS A 166 -5.56 24.29 -27.67
CA LYS A 166 -5.54 25.48 -26.83
C LYS A 166 -6.33 25.20 -25.57
N GLU A 167 -5.62 25.17 -24.47
CA GLU A 167 -6.21 24.85 -23.19
C GLU A 167 -5.95 25.93 -22.16
N ARG A 168 -6.87 25.99 -21.20
CA ARG A 168 -6.74 26.81 -20.01
C ARG A 168 -7.13 25.95 -18.82
N VAL A 169 -6.14 25.69 -17.97
CA VAL A 169 -6.31 25.02 -16.69
C VAL A 169 -6.16 26.07 -15.59
N VAL A 170 -7.07 26.06 -14.63
CA VAL A 170 -7.01 26.98 -13.49
C VAL A 170 -6.51 26.20 -12.28
N LEU A 171 -5.33 26.55 -11.78
CA LEU A 171 -4.85 26.10 -10.47
C LEU A 171 -5.47 27.00 -9.41
N GLN A 172 -6.15 26.42 -8.43
CA GLN A 172 -6.83 27.16 -7.37
C GLN A 172 -6.33 26.73 -6.00
N CYS A 173 -5.74 27.66 -5.26
CA CYS A 173 -5.33 27.44 -3.87
C CYS A 173 -6.41 27.93 -2.91
N LYS A 174 -7.04 27.04 -2.16
CA LYS A 174 -7.99 27.37 -1.10
C LYS A 174 -7.21 27.53 0.23
N PRO A 175 -7.42 28.60 0.99
CA PRO A 175 -6.79 28.74 2.30
C PRO A 175 -7.27 27.64 3.26
N ALA A 176 -6.39 27.13 4.11
CA ALA A 176 -6.74 26.16 5.14
C ALA A 176 -7.68 26.79 6.17
N ALA A 177 -8.80 26.11 6.48
CA ALA A 177 -9.69 26.53 7.56
C ALA A 177 -8.94 26.45 8.91
N PRO A 178 -9.21 27.35 9.88
CA PRO A 178 -8.66 27.23 11.23
C PRO A 178 -8.81 25.80 11.76
N CYS A 179 -7.77 25.26 12.38
CA CYS A 179 -7.86 23.91 12.93
C CYS A 179 -8.88 23.88 14.06
N SER A 180 -9.74 22.87 14.06
CA SER A 180 -10.82 22.68 15.04
C SER A 180 -10.74 21.33 15.75
N CYS A 181 -9.56 20.71 15.77
CA CYS A 181 -9.32 19.51 16.56
C CYS A 181 -9.35 19.82 18.06
N ALA A 182 -9.89 18.89 18.85
CA ALA A 182 -9.87 19.00 20.30
C ALA A 182 -8.41 18.95 20.78
N GLY A 183 -8.05 19.79 21.76
CA GLY A 183 -6.68 19.86 22.29
C GLY A 183 -5.72 20.77 21.52
N GLY A 184 -6.17 21.40 20.42
CA GLY A 184 -5.37 22.33 19.62
C GLY A 184 -5.05 21.79 18.23
N ALA A 185 -4.18 22.50 17.50
CA ALA A 185 -3.74 22.05 16.19
C ALA A 185 -2.63 20.99 16.35
N PRO A 186 -2.82 19.75 15.88
CA PRO A 186 -1.76 18.76 15.91
C PRO A 186 -0.69 19.08 14.87
N THR A 187 0.56 18.77 15.21
CA THR A 187 1.70 18.81 14.28
C THR A 187 2.15 17.42 13.84
N LYS A 188 1.80 16.37 14.59
CA LYS A 188 2.01 14.98 14.17
C LYS A 188 0.80 14.11 14.42
N LEU A 189 0.68 13.05 13.62
CA LEU A 189 -0.18 11.90 13.86
C LEU A 189 0.72 10.67 13.97
N SER A 190 0.47 9.84 14.96
CA SER A 190 1.20 8.58 15.13
C SER A 190 0.24 7.41 15.13
N PHE A 191 0.62 6.35 14.45
CA PHE A 191 -0.02 5.05 14.55
C PHE A 191 0.99 4.04 15.09
N THR A 192 0.60 3.27 16.11
CA THR A 192 1.43 2.20 16.68
C THR A 192 0.68 0.89 16.58
N THR A 193 1.25 -0.13 15.95
CA THR A 193 0.63 -1.46 15.86
C THR A 193 0.50 -2.09 17.25
N ASP A 194 -0.59 -2.82 17.45
CA ASP A 194 -0.83 -3.68 18.60
C ASP A 194 -0.97 -5.13 18.12
N VAL A 195 -0.95 -6.08 19.05
CA VAL A 195 -1.25 -7.49 18.75
C VAL A 195 -2.67 -7.61 18.23
N GLY A 196 -2.80 -8.13 17.00
CA GLY A 196 -4.08 -8.33 16.35
C GLY A 196 -4.92 -9.42 17.01
N SER A 197 -6.23 -9.19 17.12
CA SER A 197 -7.20 -10.17 17.61
C SER A 197 -8.53 -10.09 16.87
N GLY A 198 -9.19 -11.24 16.69
CA GLY A 198 -10.47 -11.33 15.99
C GLY A 198 -10.33 -11.33 14.46
N GLN A 199 -11.42 -10.96 13.78
CA GLN A 199 -11.54 -11.00 12.31
C GLN A 199 -11.72 -9.59 11.78
N CYS A 200 -10.91 -9.23 10.79
CA CYS A 200 -10.95 -7.94 10.11
C CYS A 200 -11.42 -8.06 8.66
N GLY A 201 -11.43 -9.26 8.10
CA GLY A 201 -11.83 -9.48 6.72
C GLY A 201 -12.31 -10.89 6.44
N HIS A 202 -12.59 -11.15 5.17
CA HIS A 202 -12.96 -12.47 4.67
C HIS A 202 -12.73 -12.58 3.16
N LEU A 203 -12.70 -13.82 2.68
CA LEU A 203 -12.79 -14.17 1.26
C LEU A 203 -14.19 -14.69 0.94
N ASP A 204 -14.72 -14.26 -0.19
CA ASP A 204 -15.94 -14.80 -0.79
C ASP A 204 -15.58 -15.62 -2.02
N GLY A 205 -16.19 -16.79 -2.18
CA GLY A 205 -16.23 -17.55 -3.44
C GLY A 205 -17.50 -17.25 -4.23
N ASP A 206 -17.63 -17.77 -5.45
CA ASP A 206 -18.79 -17.52 -6.34
C ASP A 206 -20.15 -17.89 -5.74
N SER A 207 -20.16 -18.85 -4.82
CA SER A 207 -21.36 -19.34 -4.14
C SER A 207 -21.12 -19.61 -2.65
N ALA A 208 -20.03 -19.09 -2.10
CA ALA A 208 -19.60 -19.33 -0.73
C ALA A 208 -19.15 -18.01 -0.08
N PRO A 209 -20.10 -17.20 0.42
CA PRO A 209 -19.75 -15.96 1.10
C PRO A 209 -18.96 -16.26 2.38
N ALA A 210 -17.96 -15.43 2.67
CA ALA A 210 -17.12 -15.49 3.85
C ALA A 210 -16.55 -16.89 4.18
N PHE A 211 -16.19 -17.68 3.16
CA PHE A 211 -15.71 -19.05 3.35
C PHE A 211 -14.36 -19.13 4.08
N PHE A 212 -13.59 -18.03 4.07
CA PHE A 212 -12.30 -17.94 4.73
C PHE A 212 -12.17 -16.61 5.47
N PRO A 213 -12.10 -16.60 6.82
CA PRO A 213 -11.92 -15.37 7.59
C PRO A 213 -10.48 -14.87 7.54
N LEU A 214 -10.30 -13.55 7.52
CA LEU A 214 -9.00 -12.88 7.62
C LEU A 214 -8.84 -12.27 9.00
N ALA A 215 -7.75 -12.63 9.69
CA ALA A 215 -7.48 -12.22 11.06
C ALA A 215 -7.00 -10.76 11.13
N CYS A 216 -7.41 -10.04 12.18
CA CYS A 216 -6.77 -8.78 12.52
C CYS A 216 -5.31 -9.02 12.92
N GLY A 217 -4.38 -8.16 12.48
CA GLY A 217 -2.93 -8.38 12.64
C GLY A 217 -2.34 -9.40 11.68
N GLY A 218 -3.12 -9.89 10.71
CA GLY A 218 -2.66 -10.80 9.68
C GLY A 218 -2.17 -10.06 8.43
N LEU A 219 -1.07 -10.56 7.86
CA LEU A 219 -0.62 -10.27 6.51
C LEU A 219 -0.82 -11.52 5.65
N TYR A 220 -1.60 -11.37 4.58
CA TYR A 220 -1.87 -12.39 3.59
C TYR A 220 -1.30 -11.97 2.24
N PHE A 221 -0.76 -12.92 1.48
CA PHE A 221 -0.22 -12.67 0.15
C PHE A 221 -0.30 -13.92 -0.73
N GLY A 222 -0.28 -13.73 -2.04
CA GLY A 222 -0.27 -14.80 -3.02
C GLY A 222 -1.65 -15.24 -3.48
N GLY A 223 -1.66 -15.89 -4.64
CA GLY A 223 -2.87 -16.54 -5.16
C GLY A 223 -3.30 -17.77 -4.35
N GLY A 224 -4.33 -18.48 -4.80
CA GLY A 224 -4.87 -19.65 -4.09
C GLY A 224 -3.90 -20.83 -3.94
N GLY A 225 -2.82 -20.87 -4.70
CA GLY A 225 -1.77 -21.90 -4.63
C GLY A 225 -0.64 -21.60 -3.65
N VAL A 226 -0.75 -20.55 -2.82
CA VAL A 226 0.27 -20.25 -1.80
C VAL A 226 0.45 -21.44 -0.85
N ILE A 227 1.71 -21.71 -0.50
CA ILE A 227 2.10 -22.79 0.42
C ILE A 227 2.90 -22.29 1.61
N VAL A 228 3.25 -20.99 1.64
CA VAL A 228 3.72 -20.34 2.86
C VAL A 228 2.56 -20.33 3.88
N PRO A 229 2.79 -20.69 5.15
CA PRO A 229 1.75 -20.60 6.17
C PRO A 229 1.26 -19.16 6.34
N LEU A 230 -0.05 -18.96 6.20
CA LEU A 230 -0.71 -17.67 6.37
C LEU A 230 -1.80 -17.73 7.45
N PRO A 231 -2.07 -16.60 8.14
CA PRO A 231 -1.43 -15.30 7.98
C PRO A 231 -0.01 -15.24 8.52
N ALA A 232 0.83 -14.42 7.90
CA ALA A 232 2.02 -13.91 8.58
C ALA A 232 1.56 -12.94 9.68
N VAL A 233 2.06 -13.11 10.89
CA VAL A 233 1.66 -12.28 12.04
C VAL A 233 2.40 -10.95 11.97
N VAL A 234 1.69 -9.85 11.79
CA VAL A 234 2.29 -8.52 11.79
C VAL A 234 2.83 -8.20 13.20
N PRO A 235 4.09 -7.74 13.32
CA PRO A 235 4.65 -7.30 14.60
C PRO A 235 3.85 -6.17 15.27
N ASP A 236 3.74 -6.20 16.59
CA ASP A 236 3.23 -5.06 17.38
C ASP A 236 4.34 -4.04 17.65
N MET A 237 3.99 -2.91 18.27
CA MET A 237 4.90 -1.80 18.61
C MET A 237 5.59 -1.09 17.42
N GLY A 238 5.30 -1.48 16.18
CA GLY A 238 5.70 -0.74 14.99
C GLY A 238 5.02 0.62 14.99
N GLN A 239 5.81 1.70 15.03
CA GLN A 239 5.29 3.06 15.11
C GLN A 239 5.59 3.83 13.84
N GLU A 240 4.58 4.50 13.28
CA GLU A 240 4.72 5.40 12.15
C GLU A 240 4.24 6.79 12.54
N MET A 241 5.11 7.79 12.40
CA MET A 241 4.76 9.19 12.64
C MET A 241 4.65 9.94 11.32
N PHE A 242 3.62 10.76 11.21
CA PHE A 242 3.36 11.62 10.06
C PHE A 242 3.31 13.06 10.52
N ASN A 243 3.86 13.98 9.72
CA ASN A 243 3.60 15.39 9.91
C ASN A 243 2.13 15.65 9.58
N THR A 244 1.44 16.43 10.40
CA THR A 244 0.07 16.82 10.13
C THR A 244 0.00 18.29 9.79
N CYS A 245 -0.73 18.62 8.72
CA CYS A 245 -1.32 19.94 8.62
C CYS A 245 -2.85 19.86 8.66
N CYS A 246 -3.44 20.73 9.48
CA CYS A 246 -4.86 20.69 9.81
C CYS A 246 -5.67 21.77 9.08
N SER A 247 -6.83 21.40 8.52
CA SER A 247 -7.83 22.33 7.97
C SER A 247 -9.22 21.94 8.46
N GLY A 248 -9.79 22.72 9.38
CA GLY A 248 -10.98 22.29 10.11
C GLY A 248 -10.66 21.06 10.97
N THR A 249 -11.32 19.93 10.72
CA THR A 249 -11.04 18.64 11.37
C THR A 249 -10.19 17.70 10.52
N SER A 250 -10.00 18.02 9.24
CA SER A 250 -9.20 17.22 8.32
C SER A 250 -7.72 17.43 8.61
N LEU A 251 -7.01 16.32 8.72
CA LEU A 251 -5.57 16.22 8.87
C LEU A 251 -4.99 15.71 7.55
N PHE A 252 -4.09 16.50 7.00
CA PHE A 252 -3.29 16.16 5.84
C PHE A 252 -1.95 15.61 6.31
N LEU A 253 -1.61 14.40 5.87
CA LEU A 253 -0.46 13.66 6.37
C LEU A 253 0.70 13.77 5.39
N GLY A 254 1.86 14.20 5.87
CA GLY A 254 3.13 14.17 5.16
C GLY A 254 4.18 13.33 5.89
N PRO A 255 5.31 13.02 5.23
CA PRO A 255 6.34 12.17 5.79
C PRO A 255 7.03 12.86 6.98
N THR A 256 7.50 12.08 7.94
CA THR A 256 8.52 12.52 8.92
C THR A 256 9.85 11.88 8.58
N THR A 257 10.95 12.61 8.82
CA THR A 257 12.31 12.09 8.62
C THR A 257 12.87 11.49 9.91
N GLU A 258 13.90 10.64 9.80
CA GLU A 258 14.65 10.12 10.95
C GLU A 258 15.10 11.23 11.90
N ALA A 259 15.62 12.34 11.37
CA ALA A 259 16.07 13.46 12.20
C ALA A 259 14.91 14.12 12.97
N ALA A 260 13.71 14.14 12.40
CA ALA A 260 12.53 14.75 13.01
C ALA A 260 11.86 13.88 14.09
N THR A 261 12.10 12.57 14.06
CA THR A 261 11.58 11.61 15.05
C THR A 261 12.66 11.10 16.01
N GLY A 262 13.93 11.26 15.66
CA GLY A 262 15.08 10.72 16.37
C GLY A 262 15.42 9.27 16.01
N SER A 263 14.70 8.62 15.10
CA SER A 263 14.91 7.21 14.75
C SER A 263 14.32 6.84 13.40
N LYS A 264 15.01 5.95 12.65
CA LYS A 264 14.48 5.32 11.44
C LYS A 264 13.28 4.41 11.70
N ARG A 265 13.06 3.98 12.95
CA ARG A 265 12.00 3.03 13.34
C ARG A 265 10.65 3.69 13.62
N THR A 266 10.58 5.02 13.57
CA THR A 266 9.38 5.79 13.93
C THR A 266 9.00 6.84 12.89
N CYS A 267 9.74 6.90 11.78
CA CYS A 267 9.57 7.90 10.73
C CYS A 267 8.91 7.30 9.48
N SER A 268 8.41 8.16 8.58
CA SER A 268 7.61 7.74 7.42
C SER A 268 8.11 8.29 6.07
N SER A 269 9.31 8.86 6.03
CA SER A 269 9.99 9.22 4.77
C SER A 269 10.61 7.98 4.11
N ALA A 270 10.94 8.08 2.83
CA ALA A 270 11.70 7.04 2.13
C ALA A 270 12.96 6.65 2.92
N GLY A 271 13.21 5.35 3.07
CA GLY A 271 14.32 4.77 3.84
C GLY A 271 14.07 4.59 5.34
N CYS A 272 12.91 4.98 5.87
CA CYS A 272 12.48 4.60 7.22
C CYS A 272 12.09 3.12 7.28
N LEU A 273 12.02 2.54 8.48
CA LEU A 273 11.70 1.13 8.70
C LEU A 273 10.27 0.99 9.20
N PHE A 274 9.52 0.06 8.63
CA PHE A 274 8.14 -0.25 9.03
C PHE A 274 8.08 -1.48 9.94
N GLY A 275 7.94 -1.23 11.24
CA GLY A 275 7.90 -2.27 12.27
C GLY A 275 9.21 -3.09 12.37
N PRO A 276 9.31 -4.02 13.33
CA PRO A 276 10.39 -5.00 13.45
C PRO A 276 10.49 -5.98 12.27
N PRO A 277 11.62 -6.68 12.09
CA PRO A 277 11.74 -7.75 11.09
C PRO A 277 10.66 -8.84 11.26
N LEU A 278 10.03 -9.24 10.16
CA LEU A 278 8.91 -10.18 10.15
C LEU A 278 9.40 -11.61 9.76
N PRO A 279 9.35 -12.59 10.68
CA PRO A 279 9.68 -13.98 10.36
C PRO A 279 8.56 -14.66 9.57
N LEU A 280 8.92 -15.31 8.47
CA LEU A 280 8.05 -16.18 7.65
C LEU A 280 8.54 -17.64 7.70
N PRO A 281 8.20 -18.38 8.77
CA PRO A 281 8.59 -19.77 8.89
C PRO A 281 7.88 -20.66 7.86
N ASN A 282 8.61 -21.60 7.26
CA ASN A 282 8.06 -22.64 6.39
C ASN A 282 8.28 -24.04 6.99
N PRO A 283 7.31 -24.57 7.77
CA PRO A 283 7.41 -25.88 8.41
C PRO A 283 7.58 -27.05 7.42
N ALA A 284 7.05 -26.92 6.20
CA ALA A 284 7.17 -27.95 5.17
C ALA A 284 8.59 -27.98 4.55
N ALA A 285 9.31 -26.86 4.61
CA ALA A 285 10.67 -26.75 4.13
C ALA A 285 11.44 -25.68 4.95
N PRO A 286 11.96 -26.03 6.13
CA PRO A 286 12.65 -25.08 7.00
C PRO A 286 13.78 -24.29 6.34
N PRO A 287 14.64 -24.88 5.46
CA PRO A 287 15.75 -24.16 4.82
C PRO A 287 15.35 -23.00 3.90
N ILE A 288 14.07 -22.90 3.53
CA ILE A 288 13.57 -21.83 2.66
C ILE A 288 12.68 -20.83 3.40
N SER A 289 12.73 -20.83 4.73
CA SER A 289 12.08 -19.82 5.56
C SER A 289 12.78 -18.47 5.40
N THR A 290 12.01 -17.38 5.44
CA THR A 290 12.53 -16.04 5.13
C THR A 290 12.31 -15.05 6.26
N CYS A 291 13.22 -14.09 6.38
CA CYS A 291 13.05 -12.91 7.21
C CYS A 291 12.75 -11.71 6.31
N LEU A 292 11.69 -10.95 6.62
CA LEU A 292 11.35 -9.73 5.90
C LEU A 292 11.76 -8.49 6.69
N VAL A 293 12.47 -7.58 6.03
CA VAL A 293 12.72 -6.23 6.54
C VAL A 293 11.93 -5.25 5.68
N ASN A 294 10.98 -4.54 6.29
CA ASN A 294 10.14 -3.59 5.57
C ASN A 294 10.76 -2.20 5.63
N VAL A 295 11.04 -1.63 4.47
CA VAL A 295 11.58 -0.27 4.32
C VAL A 295 10.56 0.59 3.59
N VAL A 296 10.34 1.82 4.04
CA VAL A 296 9.48 2.77 3.33
C VAL A 296 10.13 3.12 1.99
N ALA A 297 9.48 2.75 0.88
CA ALA A 297 10.00 2.92 -0.47
C ALA A 297 9.86 4.36 -0.98
N LYS A 298 8.82 5.08 -0.54
CA LYS A 298 8.57 6.48 -0.88
C LYS A 298 7.95 7.21 0.30
N ASP A 299 8.15 8.53 0.31
CA ASP A 299 7.58 9.42 1.30
C ASP A 299 6.07 9.19 1.46
N ALA A 300 5.67 8.88 2.69
CA ALA A 300 4.28 8.61 2.98
C ALA A 300 3.40 9.85 2.85
N SER A 301 2.15 9.64 2.49
CA SER A 301 1.15 10.71 2.43
C SER A 301 -0.23 10.19 2.82
N GLY A 302 -1.18 11.10 3.07
CA GLY A 302 -2.53 10.65 3.39
C GLY A 302 -3.44 11.72 3.95
N SER A 303 -4.60 11.28 4.42
CA SER A 303 -5.54 12.10 5.15
C SER A 303 -6.27 11.34 6.26
N ALA A 304 -6.58 12.06 7.32
CA ALA A 304 -7.39 11.61 8.44
C ALA A 304 -8.32 12.73 8.93
N ASP A 305 -9.23 12.43 9.85
CA ASP A 305 -10.11 13.40 10.51
C ASP A 305 -10.03 13.24 12.02
N CYS A 306 -9.65 14.30 12.73
CA CYS A 306 -9.47 14.25 14.18
C CYS A 306 -10.79 14.19 14.97
N SER A 307 -11.92 14.59 14.38
CA SER A 307 -13.23 14.59 15.04
C SER A 307 -13.93 13.24 14.97
N THR A 308 -13.63 12.44 13.94
CA THR A 308 -14.21 11.10 13.77
C THR A 308 -13.18 9.99 14.00
N GLY A 309 -11.88 10.30 13.95
CA GLY A 309 -10.81 9.31 13.98
C GLY A 309 -10.72 8.47 12.71
N VAL A 310 -11.40 8.89 11.63
CA VAL A 310 -11.32 8.22 10.34
C VAL A 310 -9.98 8.53 9.72
N THR A 311 -9.26 7.50 9.31
CA THR A 311 -8.16 7.58 8.34
C THR A 311 -8.74 7.20 6.99
N ASP A 312 -8.82 8.15 6.06
CA ASP A 312 -9.36 7.91 4.72
C ASP A 312 -8.35 7.11 3.89
N LEU A 313 -7.09 7.56 3.90
CA LEU A 313 -5.97 6.94 3.21
C LEU A 313 -4.66 7.30 3.93
N VAL A 314 -3.80 6.31 4.12
CA VAL A 314 -2.36 6.46 4.33
C VAL A 314 -1.68 5.66 3.22
N ASP A 315 -1.09 6.37 2.27
CA ASP A 315 -0.23 5.81 1.23
C ASP A 315 1.18 5.65 1.81
N LEU A 316 1.58 4.40 2.05
CA LEU A 316 2.85 4.02 2.67
C LEU A 316 3.48 2.88 1.87
N PRO A 317 3.98 3.13 0.65
CA PRO A 317 4.60 2.09 -0.15
C PRO A 317 5.87 1.58 0.54
N LEU A 318 6.00 0.26 0.65
CA LEU A 318 7.14 -0.42 1.25
C LEU A 318 7.95 -1.14 0.17
N ASP A 319 9.25 -1.25 0.39
CA ASP A 319 10.12 -2.26 -0.20
C ASP A 319 10.38 -3.32 0.87
N SER A 320 9.75 -4.49 0.71
CA SER A 320 9.94 -5.63 1.60
C SER A 320 11.16 -6.42 1.14
N GLU A 321 12.26 -6.24 1.85
CA GLU A 321 13.50 -6.94 1.59
C GLU A 321 13.41 -8.37 2.12
N VAL A 322 13.64 -9.35 1.23
CA VAL A 322 13.52 -10.77 1.55
C VAL A 322 14.90 -11.38 1.79
N PHE A 323 15.11 -11.92 2.98
CA PHE A 323 16.32 -12.65 3.37
C PHE A 323 16.02 -14.14 3.47
N LEU A 324 16.85 -14.97 2.83
CA LEU A 324 16.74 -16.43 2.88
C LEU A 324 17.65 -16.97 3.99
N ASP A 325 17.08 -17.07 5.19
CA ASP A 325 17.85 -17.37 6.41
C ASP A 325 17.63 -18.82 6.89
N GLY A 326 16.52 -19.44 6.51
CA GLY A 326 16.16 -20.77 6.99
C GLY A 326 15.81 -20.76 8.48
N ASP A 327 16.31 -21.75 9.24
CA ASP A 327 16.17 -21.79 10.70
C ASP A 327 17.48 -21.36 11.36
N LEU A 328 17.52 -20.15 11.89
CA LEU A 328 18.72 -19.55 12.49
C LEU A 328 19.01 -20.06 13.91
N LEU A 329 17.98 -20.55 14.63
CA LEU A 329 18.09 -20.95 16.03
C LEU A 329 17.59 -22.39 16.23
N PRO A 330 18.27 -23.38 15.64
CA PRO A 330 17.85 -24.78 15.72
C PRO A 330 17.86 -25.28 17.17
N THR A 331 17.06 -26.32 17.43
CA THR A 331 16.98 -26.92 18.76
C THR A 331 18.21 -27.78 19.09
N ARG A 332 18.73 -27.61 20.30
CA ARG A 332 19.86 -28.40 20.83
C ARG A 332 19.59 -28.92 22.23
N CYS A 333 20.27 -29.99 22.60
CA CYS A 333 20.21 -30.52 23.95
C CYS A 333 20.98 -29.63 24.94
N VAL A 334 20.34 -29.29 26.06
CA VAL A 334 21.00 -28.75 27.26
C VAL A 334 20.94 -29.78 28.37
N GLY A 335 22.06 -30.01 29.05
CA GLY A 335 22.19 -31.12 30.01
C GLY A 335 22.21 -32.51 29.36
N GLY A 336 22.12 -33.56 30.18
CA GLY A 336 22.20 -34.94 29.71
C GLY A 336 23.58 -35.40 29.26
N SER A 337 23.62 -36.51 28.53
CA SER A 337 24.84 -37.14 28.02
C SER A 337 25.29 -36.62 26.65
N THR A 338 24.49 -35.78 25.99
CA THR A 338 24.86 -35.14 24.71
C THR A 338 24.50 -33.65 24.64
N PRO A 339 25.04 -32.78 25.53
CA PRO A 339 24.85 -31.33 25.42
C PRO A 339 25.31 -30.80 24.06
N GLY A 340 24.53 -29.91 23.44
CA GLY A 340 24.80 -29.31 22.13
C GLY A 340 24.43 -30.17 20.93
N ALA A 341 24.08 -31.45 21.13
CA ALA A 341 23.58 -32.29 20.04
C ALA A 341 22.20 -31.78 19.55
N PRO A 342 21.87 -31.93 18.25
CA PRO A 342 20.52 -31.66 17.79
C PRO A 342 19.57 -32.63 18.48
N CYS A 343 18.66 -32.10 19.30
CA CYS A 343 17.48 -32.85 19.66
C CYS A 343 16.55 -32.75 18.46
N GLY A 344 16.33 -33.89 17.77
CA GLY A 344 15.56 -33.95 16.54
C GLY A 344 14.34 -33.04 16.61
N GLY A 345 14.11 -32.28 15.54
CA GLY A 345 13.10 -31.22 15.52
C GLY A 345 11.69 -31.74 15.78
N CYS A 346 10.72 -30.83 15.66
CA CYS A 346 9.32 -31.02 16.03
C CYS A 346 8.65 -32.35 15.59
N ALA A 347 9.02 -32.88 14.42
CA ALA A 347 8.43 -34.10 13.83
C ALA A 347 9.03 -35.42 14.35
N SER A 348 10.17 -35.36 15.05
CA SER A 348 10.82 -36.53 15.65
C SER A 348 11.68 -36.07 16.84
N PRO A 349 11.06 -35.78 18.00
CA PRO A 349 11.81 -35.40 19.19
C PRO A 349 12.67 -36.58 19.61
N THR A 350 13.93 -36.59 19.20
CA THR A 350 14.91 -37.46 19.83
C THR A 350 15.15 -36.83 21.20
N ALA A 351 14.57 -37.43 22.23
CA ALA A 351 14.77 -36.97 23.60
C ALA A 351 16.27 -36.91 23.87
N CYS A 352 16.72 -35.78 24.40
CA CYS A 352 18.11 -35.65 24.83
C CYS A 352 18.41 -36.77 25.84
N PRO A 353 19.38 -37.65 25.56
CA PRO A 353 19.67 -38.76 26.46
C PRO A 353 20.27 -38.23 27.77
N GLY A 354 19.93 -38.88 28.90
CA GLY A 354 20.46 -38.59 30.23
C GLY A 354 19.52 -37.82 31.16
N ALA A 355 19.72 -37.96 32.48
CA ALA A 355 18.91 -37.28 33.49
C ALA A 355 19.16 -35.75 33.44
N GLY A 356 18.07 -34.96 33.51
CA GLY A 356 18.14 -33.50 33.45
C GLY A 356 18.40 -32.92 32.04
N ALA A 357 18.36 -33.76 31.00
CA ALA A 357 18.50 -33.31 29.62
C ALA A 357 17.19 -32.67 29.12
N GLN A 358 17.30 -31.48 28.55
CA GLN A 358 16.17 -30.76 27.95
C GLN A 358 16.50 -30.40 26.51
N CYS A 359 15.52 -30.47 25.62
CA CYS A 359 15.63 -29.92 24.28
C CYS A 359 15.26 -28.44 24.35
N THR A 360 16.20 -27.55 24.05
CA THR A 360 15.99 -26.11 24.07
C THR A 360 16.48 -25.50 22.76
N ASN A 361 15.83 -24.45 22.29
CA ASN A 361 16.43 -23.60 21.27
C ASN A 361 17.53 -22.70 21.86
N ASP A 362 18.32 -22.05 20.99
CA ASP A 362 19.10 -20.80 21.19
C ASP A 362 18.85 -20.06 22.51
N THR A 363 17.57 -19.79 22.76
CA THR A 363 17.06 -18.74 23.63
C THR A 363 16.39 -19.24 24.91
N GLY A 364 16.34 -20.56 25.16
CA GLY A 364 15.65 -21.11 26.33
C GLY A 364 14.14 -20.81 26.36
N ARG A 365 13.54 -20.35 25.25
CA ARG A 365 12.10 -20.01 25.13
C ARG A 365 11.18 -21.20 25.36
N CYS A 366 11.71 -22.41 25.19
CA CYS A 366 11.01 -23.66 25.43
C CYS A 366 10.89 -24.06 26.91
N SER A 367 11.44 -23.26 27.83
CA SER A 367 11.59 -23.66 29.25
C SER A 367 10.46 -23.20 30.17
N GLY A 368 9.41 -22.52 29.69
CA GLY A 368 8.44 -21.91 30.61
C GLY A 368 7.17 -21.29 30.02
N GLY A 369 6.55 -21.89 28.99
CA GLY A 369 5.22 -21.45 28.51
C GLY A 369 4.07 -21.81 29.46
N ALA A 370 2.88 -21.23 29.22
CA ALA A 370 1.64 -21.35 30.03
C ALA A 370 1.13 -22.77 30.28
N THR A 371 1.73 -23.78 29.65
CA THR A 371 1.54 -25.20 29.93
C THR A 371 2.90 -25.85 30.18
N PRO A 372 3.31 -26.01 31.45
CA PRO A 372 4.43 -26.88 31.81
C PRO A 372 4.19 -28.29 31.22
N GLY A 373 5.08 -28.75 30.35
CA GLY A 373 5.00 -30.10 29.76
C GLY A 373 4.41 -30.21 28.35
N ALA A 374 4.06 -29.12 27.66
CA ALA A 374 3.78 -29.19 26.23
C ALA A 374 5.10 -29.37 25.43
N PRO A 375 5.17 -30.29 24.45
CA PRO A 375 6.34 -30.44 23.60
C PRO A 375 6.62 -29.14 22.86
N CYS A 376 7.90 -28.79 22.72
CA CYS A 376 8.42 -27.60 22.03
C CYS A 376 8.07 -27.52 20.52
N CYS A 377 7.11 -28.30 20.03
CA CYS A 377 7.23 -28.96 18.74
C CYS A 377 6.14 -28.58 17.72
N TYR A 378 5.62 -27.35 17.69
CA TYR A 378 4.70 -26.99 16.60
C TYR A 378 5.15 -25.83 15.68
N THR A 379 6.10 -24.95 16.02
CA THR A 379 6.40 -23.81 15.10
C THR A 379 7.77 -23.11 15.23
N PHE A 380 8.81 -23.66 15.85
CA PHE A 380 10.06 -22.91 16.09
C PHE A 380 11.06 -22.95 14.92
N ILE A 381 10.65 -22.52 13.73
CA ILE A 381 11.62 -22.09 12.73
C ILE A 381 11.87 -20.60 12.95
N GLN A 382 13.09 -20.25 13.31
CA GLN A 382 13.45 -18.86 13.56
C GLN A 382 14.13 -18.26 12.34
N ALA A 383 13.34 -17.71 11.43
CA ALA A 383 13.87 -17.10 10.20
C ALA A 383 14.52 -15.74 10.45
N CYS A 384 14.02 -14.95 11.39
CA CYS A 384 14.64 -13.68 11.79
C CYS A 384 15.45 -13.83 13.08
N PRO A 385 16.60 -13.16 13.23
CA PRO A 385 17.23 -13.03 14.53
C PRO A 385 16.30 -12.35 15.55
N VAL A 386 16.50 -12.68 16.81
CA VAL A 386 15.61 -12.23 17.89
C VAL A 386 16.37 -11.48 18.96
N CYS A 387 15.73 -10.49 19.55
CA CYS A 387 16.21 -9.89 20.77
C CYS A 387 15.64 -10.68 21.95
N ASP A 388 16.48 -11.23 22.81
CA ASP A 388 15.96 -11.91 23.99
C ASP A 388 15.36 -10.90 24.98
N ALA A 389 14.09 -11.11 25.37
CA ALA A 389 13.39 -10.16 26.22
C ALA A 389 14.01 -10.07 27.63
N GLY A 390 14.57 -11.17 28.14
CA GLY A 390 15.18 -11.26 29.47
C GLY A 390 16.60 -10.71 29.52
N SER A 391 17.48 -11.21 28.65
CA SER A 391 18.90 -10.86 28.61
C SER A 391 19.22 -9.60 27.79
N ARG A 392 18.27 -9.11 26.97
CA ARG A 392 18.45 -7.96 26.07
C ARG A 392 19.63 -8.12 25.12
N LYS A 393 19.86 -9.36 24.66
CA LYS A 393 20.91 -9.72 23.72
C LYS A 393 20.34 -10.35 22.46
N CYS A 394 20.97 -10.10 21.32
CA CYS A 394 20.61 -10.72 20.06
C CYS A 394 20.93 -12.22 20.08
N ASN A 395 20.02 -13.02 19.54
CA ASN A 395 20.25 -14.41 19.20
C ASN A 395 20.10 -14.60 17.70
N GLY A 396 21.15 -15.12 17.07
CA GLY A 396 21.27 -15.22 15.63
C GLY A 396 21.74 -13.90 15.00
N GLY A 397 22.06 -13.97 13.71
CA GLY A 397 22.53 -12.82 12.95
C GLY A 397 23.97 -12.39 13.28
N PRO A 398 24.50 -11.39 12.55
CA PRO A 398 25.85 -10.85 12.77
C PRO A 398 26.07 -10.24 14.16
N ASN A 399 25.02 -9.79 14.83
CA ASN A 399 25.09 -9.17 16.16
C ASN A 399 24.83 -10.17 17.31
N ASN A 400 24.90 -11.48 17.05
CA ASN A 400 24.65 -12.49 18.08
C ASN A 400 25.47 -12.25 19.38
N GLY A 401 24.78 -12.18 20.52
CA GLY A 401 25.34 -11.91 21.85
C GLY A 401 25.54 -10.43 22.20
N LEU A 402 25.36 -9.51 21.24
CA LEU A 402 25.41 -8.07 21.46
C LEU A 402 24.08 -7.54 22.00
N ASP A 403 24.12 -6.36 22.61
CA ASP A 403 22.95 -5.74 23.23
C ASP A 403 21.91 -5.32 22.18
N CYS A 404 20.63 -5.45 22.53
CA CYS A 404 19.50 -5.12 21.68
C CYS A 404 18.31 -4.60 22.48
N THR A 405 17.45 -3.85 21.79
CA THR A 405 16.12 -3.50 22.29
C THR A 405 15.07 -4.29 21.51
N PRO A 406 14.17 -5.05 22.18
CA PRO A 406 13.04 -5.70 21.54
C PRO A 406 12.23 -4.68 20.72
N GLY A 407 11.94 -5.02 19.48
CA GLY A 407 11.14 -4.18 18.58
C GLY A 407 9.63 -4.37 18.79
N ASP A 408 9.23 -5.49 19.37
CA ASP A 408 7.86 -5.93 19.59
C ASP A 408 7.72 -6.73 20.90
N SER A 409 6.50 -7.13 21.21
CA SER A 409 6.17 -8.02 22.33
C SER A 409 6.55 -9.48 22.04
N LEU A 410 6.55 -10.30 23.09
CA LEU A 410 6.56 -11.77 22.96
C LEU A 410 5.20 -12.27 22.43
N ILE A 411 4.93 -12.08 21.13
CA ILE A 411 3.67 -12.50 20.48
C ILE A 411 3.63 -14.03 20.37
N ASN A 412 4.72 -14.64 19.91
CA ASN A 412 4.90 -16.07 19.78
C ASN A 412 6.41 -16.43 19.75
N GLY A 413 6.73 -17.69 19.43
CA GLY A 413 8.11 -18.20 19.42
C GLY A 413 9.08 -17.45 18.50
N GLY A 414 8.59 -16.80 17.44
CA GLY A 414 9.35 -16.01 16.47
C GLY A 414 9.78 -14.61 16.98
N TYR A 415 9.23 -14.18 18.10
CA TYR A 415 9.32 -12.80 18.63
C TYR A 415 9.96 -12.78 20.04
N PRO A 416 10.54 -11.65 20.48
CA PRO A 416 10.58 -10.40 19.77
C PRO A 416 11.76 -10.28 18.81
N THR A 417 11.53 -9.72 17.63
CA THR A 417 12.59 -9.40 16.66
C THR A 417 13.06 -7.97 16.90
N SER A 418 14.19 -7.60 16.28
CA SER A 418 14.70 -6.23 16.37
C SER A 418 15.61 -5.92 15.21
N HIS A 419 15.59 -4.68 14.75
CA HIS A 419 16.59 -4.16 13.82
C HIS A 419 17.99 -4.03 14.46
N ASP A 420 18.13 -4.17 15.78
CA ASP A 420 19.44 -4.32 16.44
C ASP A 420 20.07 -5.70 16.12
N CYS A 421 19.26 -6.66 15.67
CA CYS A 421 19.66 -8.03 15.34
C CYS A 421 19.41 -8.29 13.84
N PRO A 422 20.29 -7.80 12.94
CA PRO A 422 20.05 -7.88 11.50
C PRO A 422 20.12 -9.34 11.00
N PRO A 423 19.32 -9.73 9.98
CA PRO A 423 19.39 -11.06 9.37
C PRO A 423 20.79 -11.35 8.80
N PRO A 424 21.32 -12.59 8.93
CA PRO A 424 22.66 -12.95 8.47
C PRO A 424 22.73 -13.27 6.97
N GLY A 425 21.63 -13.67 6.35
CA GLY A 425 21.57 -14.07 4.96
C GLY A 425 21.74 -12.89 4.01
N THR A 426 21.90 -13.21 2.72
CA THR A 426 21.88 -12.20 1.67
C THR A 426 20.45 -11.87 1.31
N LYS A 427 20.15 -10.58 1.09
CA LYS A 427 18.91 -10.14 0.45
C LYS A 427 18.79 -10.81 -0.92
N ILE A 428 17.73 -11.61 -1.11
CA ILE A 428 17.47 -12.33 -2.36
C ILE A 428 16.43 -11.63 -3.24
N ALA A 429 15.55 -10.82 -2.65
CA ALA A 429 14.52 -10.09 -3.39
C ALA A 429 14.12 -8.79 -2.68
N SER A 430 13.49 -7.90 -3.46
CA SER A 430 12.81 -6.67 -3.02
C SER A 430 11.39 -6.72 -3.55
N LEU A 431 10.41 -6.78 -2.66
CA LEU A 431 9.00 -6.83 -3.02
C LEU A 431 8.33 -5.49 -2.75
N PRO A 432 7.89 -4.75 -3.77
CA PRO A 432 7.15 -3.52 -3.55
C PRO A 432 5.74 -3.85 -3.04
N ILE A 433 5.40 -3.33 -1.87
CA ILE A 433 4.09 -3.46 -1.25
C ILE A 433 3.47 -2.06 -1.18
N ALA A 434 2.46 -1.80 -2.01
CA ALA A 434 1.77 -0.52 -2.03
C ALA A 434 0.63 -0.49 -0.99
N PHE A 435 0.97 -0.24 0.27
CA PHE A 435 -0.04 -0.04 1.30
C PHE A 435 -0.82 1.25 1.05
N ALA A 436 -2.11 1.09 0.74
CA ALA A 436 -3.13 2.12 0.78
C ALA A 436 -4.02 1.84 1.99
N LEU A 437 -3.57 2.27 3.17
CA LEU A 437 -4.19 1.96 4.46
C LEU A 437 -5.40 2.85 4.71
N THR A 438 -6.53 2.27 5.12
CA THR A 438 -7.73 3.02 5.47
C THR A 438 -8.38 2.44 6.72
N SER A 439 -9.09 3.26 7.48
CA SER A 439 -9.94 2.80 8.59
C SER A 439 -11.33 2.36 8.13
N GLY A 440 -11.63 2.49 6.83
CA GLY A 440 -12.88 2.02 6.22
C GLY A 440 -12.80 0.58 5.72
N THR A 441 -13.71 0.22 4.81
CA THR A 441 -13.70 -1.08 4.12
C THR A 441 -12.95 -0.95 2.80
N THR A 442 -12.06 -1.89 2.53
CA THR A 442 -11.41 -2.08 1.24
C THR A 442 -11.78 -3.44 0.66
N THR A 443 -12.05 -3.48 -0.63
CA THR A 443 -12.49 -4.68 -1.33
C THR A 443 -11.76 -4.79 -2.66
N ARG A 444 -11.37 -6.00 -3.03
CA ARG A 444 -10.86 -6.32 -4.36
C ARG A 444 -11.58 -7.54 -4.90
N SER A 445 -12.14 -7.41 -6.10
CA SER A 445 -12.74 -8.52 -6.82
C SER A 445 -11.83 -8.97 -7.95
N SER A 446 -11.75 -10.28 -8.11
CA SER A 446 -11.05 -10.89 -9.24
C SER A 446 -11.87 -10.80 -10.52
N THR A 447 -11.20 -10.98 -11.64
CA THR A 447 -11.80 -11.03 -12.97
C THR A 447 -11.32 -12.28 -13.70
N ASP A 448 -12.17 -12.81 -14.57
CA ASP A 448 -11.78 -13.94 -15.42
C ASP A 448 -11.10 -13.39 -16.68
N LYS A 449 -9.88 -13.88 -16.92
CA LYS A 449 -9.06 -13.56 -18.09
C LYS A 449 -9.14 -14.71 -19.09
N ALA A 450 -8.71 -14.46 -20.33
CA ALA A 450 -8.78 -15.44 -21.42
C ALA A 450 -8.10 -16.78 -21.09
N LYS A 451 -7.06 -16.75 -20.23
CA LYS A 451 -6.25 -17.93 -19.88
C LYS A 451 -6.33 -18.35 -18.42
N GLN A 452 -7.03 -17.61 -17.55
CA GLN A 452 -7.13 -17.91 -16.13
C GLN A 452 -8.34 -17.21 -15.51
N SER A 453 -9.15 -17.93 -14.74
CA SER A 453 -10.22 -17.36 -13.92
C SER A 453 -9.70 -16.88 -12.56
N HIS A 454 -10.48 -16.06 -11.86
CA HIS A 454 -10.17 -15.55 -10.52
C HIS A 454 -8.81 -14.83 -10.42
N VAL A 455 -8.52 -13.94 -11.37
CA VAL A 455 -7.32 -13.09 -11.37
C VAL A 455 -7.59 -11.77 -10.66
N PHE A 456 -6.96 -11.55 -9.51
CA PHE A 456 -6.93 -10.31 -8.75
C PHE A 456 -5.83 -9.36 -9.21
N CYS A 457 -4.66 -9.93 -9.53
CA CYS A 457 -3.41 -9.21 -9.82
C CYS A 457 -2.82 -9.68 -11.14
N GLY A 458 -3.38 -9.20 -12.25
CA GLY A 458 -2.88 -9.54 -13.57
C GLY A 458 -1.47 -9.01 -13.80
N GLN A 459 -0.60 -9.88 -14.28
CA GLN A 459 0.78 -9.61 -14.68
C GLN A 459 1.07 -10.33 -15.99
N CYS A 460 1.84 -9.69 -16.89
CA CYS A 460 2.24 -10.32 -18.15
C CYS A 460 3.09 -11.58 -17.91
N ARG A 461 2.64 -12.70 -18.47
CA ARG A 461 3.18 -14.05 -18.29
C ARG A 461 3.57 -14.67 -19.61
N ASP A 462 4.68 -15.40 -19.62
CA ASP A 462 5.05 -16.29 -20.71
C ASP A 462 4.24 -17.60 -20.60
N PRO A 463 3.32 -17.87 -21.56
CA PRO A 463 2.45 -19.04 -21.48
C PRO A 463 3.20 -20.36 -21.68
N LEU A 464 4.40 -20.34 -22.27
CA LEU A 464 5.23 -21.52 -22.55
C LEU A 464 6.21 -21.82 -21.41
N GLN A 465 6.71 -20.80 -20.72
CA GLN A 465 7.77 -20.93 -19.70
C GLN A 465 7.29 -20.73 -18.26
N THR A 466 6.03 -20.34 -18.04
CA THR A 466 5.40 -20.08 -16.73
C THR A 466 5.97 -18.91 -15.92
N PHE A 467 6.96 -18.19 -16.45
CA PHE A 467 7.54 -17.01 -15.83
C PHE A 467 6.68 -15.77 -16.03
N PHE A 468 6.77 -14.85 -15.07
CA PHE A 468 6.14 -13.53 -15.14
C PHE A 468 7.18 -12.48 -15.46
N LYS A 469 6.79 -11.49 -16.25
CA LYS A 469 7.69 -10.39 -16.57
C LYS A 469 7.88 -9.51 -15.34
N SER A 470 9.14 -9.25 -15.01
CA SER A 470 9.53 -8.29 -13.98
C SER A 470 9.72 -6.91 -14.64
N PRO A 471 9.36 -5.80 -13.97
CA PRO A 471 9.60 -4.46 -14.48
C PRO A 471 11.09 -4.20 -14.83
N PRO A 472 11.40 -3.31 -15.79
CA PRO A 472 10.45 -2.52 -16.57
C PRO A 472 9.85 -3.29 -17.76
N CYS A 473 8.55 -3.11 -18.01
CA CYS A 473 7.90 -3.51 -19.26
C CYS A 473 7.99 -2.41 -20.33
N ASN A 474 7.69 -2.77 -21.57
CA ASN A 474 7.74 -1.86 -22.71
C ASN A 474 6.52 -0.92 -22.74
N GLY A 475 6.62 0.11 -23.59
CA GLY A 475 5.48 0.98 -23.89
C GLY A 475 5.02 1.80 -22.68
N SER A 476 3.70 1.88 -22.51
CA SER A 476 3.05 2.68 -21.45
C SER A 476 2.73 1.87 -20.19
N ASN A 477 3.17 0.61 -20.10
CA ASN A 477 2.93 -0.29 -18.98
C ASN A 477 4.24 -0.62 -18.25
N PRO A 478 4.89 0.34 -17.57
CA PRO A 478 6.23 0.12 -17.02
C PRO A 478 6.27 -0.98 -15.93
N ASP A 479 5.17 -1.25 -15.25
CA ASP A 479 5.11 -2.21 -14.12
C ASP A 479 4.65 -3.61 -14.52
N CYS A 480 4.44 -3.85 -15.82
CA CYS A 480 4.02 -5.15 -16.36
C CYS A 480 2.67 -5.67 -15.83
N ALA A 481 1.88 -4.80 -15.17
CA ALA A 481 0.55 -5.11 -14.68
C ALA A 481 -0.43 -5.14 -15.86
N CYS A 482 -1.44 -6.01 -15.82
CA CYS A 482 -2.35 -6.16 -16.94
C CYS A 482 -3.79 -6.39 -16.49
N THR A 483 -4.70 -6.01 -17.37
CA THR A 483 -6.14 -6.25 -17.28
C THR A 483 -6.67 -7.09 -18.43
N SER A 484 -5.93 -7.19 -19.54
CA SER A 484 -6.16 -8.12 -20.65
C SER A 484 -4.83 -8.56 -21.29
N ASP A 485 -4.89 -9.54 -22.20
CA ASP A 485 -3.71 -9.97 -22.97
C ASP A 485 -3.17 -8.85 -23.89
N ASP A 486 -4.01 -7.85 -24.24
CA ASP A 486 -3.61 -6.71 -25.08
C ASP A 486 -2.58 -5.81 -24.37
N ASP A 487 -2.69 -5.69 -23.04
CA ASP A 487 -1.72 -4.94 -22.22
C ASP A 487 -0.31 -5.57 -22.23
N CYS A 488 -0.20 -6.79 -22.78
CA CYS A 488 1.01 -7.59 -22.85
C CYS A 488 1.50 -7.84 -24.29
N ALA A 489 0.84 -7.25 -25.30
CA ALA A 489 1.15 -7.50 -26.71
C ALA A 489 2.58 -7.10 -27.10
N ASP A 490 3.11 -6.05 -26.47
CA ASP A 490 4.43 -5.48 -26.76
C ASP A 490 5.55 -6.10 -25.90
N GLU A 491 5.22 -7.13 -25.10
CA GLU A 491 6.12 -7.72 -24.10
C GLU A 491 6.84 -8.98 -24.60
N GLY A 492 6.80 -9.25 -25.90
CA GLY A 492 7.47 -10.39 -26.52
C GLY A 492 6.78 -11.71 -26.20
N SER A 493 7.47 -12.65 -25.57
CA SER A 493 6.88 -13.95 -25.20
C SER A 493 5.91 -13.87 -24.03
N PHE A 494 5.91 -12.78 -23.26
CA PHE A 494 5.04 -12.57 -22.11
C PHE A 494 3.65 -12.08 -22.52
N SER A 495 2.94 -12.82 -23.36
CA SER A 495 1.74 -12.35 -24.07
C SER A 495 0.40 -12.63 -23.37
N SER A 496 0.42 -13.07 -22.10
CA SER A 496 -0.78 -13.56 -21.40
C SER A 496 -0.96 -12.84 -20.06
N CYS A 497 -2.17 -12.36 -19.79
CA CYS A 497 -2.49 -11.67 -18.55
C CYS A 497 -3.00 -12.63 -17.47
N GLN A 498 -2.16 -12.92 -16.49
CA GLN A 498 -2.44 -13.93 -15.46
C GLN A 498 -1.84 -13.51 -14.10
N GLN A 499 -2.21 -14.21 -13.04
CA GLN A 499 -1.44 -14.24 -11.79
C GLN A 499 -0.89 -15.65 -11.57
N ARG A 500 0.00 -15.87 -10.59
CA ARG A 500 0.66 -17.19 -10.46
C ARG A 500 -0.33 -18.35 -10.31
N SER A 501 -1.31 -18.20 -9.43
CA SER A 501 -2.39 -19.16 -9.26
C SER A 501 -3.72 -18.44 -9.08
N ALA A 502 -4.79 -18.93 -9.69
CA ALA A 502 -6.15 -18.42 -9.49
C ALA A 502 -6.56 -18.38 -8.00
N GLY A 503 -7.41 -17.42 -7.62
CA GLY A 503 -7.87 -17.24 -6.24
C GLY A 503 -6.91 -16.41 -5.37
N ALA A 504 -7.07 -16.48 -4.05
CA ALA A 504 -6.27 -15.72 -3.08
C ALA A 504 -6.03 -16.53 -1.81
N PHE A 505 -4.80 -16.50 -1.28
CA PHE A 505 -4.36 -16.89 0.08
C PHE A 505 -4.60 -18.32 0.57
N THR A 506 -5.43 -19.11 -0.10
CA THR A 506 -5.82 -20.44 0.38
C THR A 506 -6.19 -21.36 -0.76
N GLN A 507 -5.88 -22.65 -0.58
CA GLN A 507 -6.23 -23.73 -1.50
C GLN A 507 -7.64 -24.30 -1.23
N ILE A 508 -8.31 -23.86 -0.16
CA ILE A 508 -9.63 -24.39 0.25
C ILE A 508 -10.68 -24.17 -0.84
N MET A 509 -10.70 -22.98 -1.43
CA MET A 509 -11.61 -22.60 -2.51
C MET A 509 -11.05 -21.40 -3.28
N MET A 510 -11.39 -21.28 -4.56
CA MET A 510 -11.02 -20.11 -5.36
C MET A 510 -11.82 -18.87 -4.91
N ALA A 511 -11.12 -17.94 -4.25
CA ALA A 511 -11.69 -16.64 -3.89
C ALA A 511 -12.10 -15.85 -5.14
N ARG A 512 -13.27 -15.21 -5.07
CA ARG A 512 -13.77 -14.21 -6.02
C ARG A 512 -13.52 -12.80 -5.51
N THR A 513 -13.71 -12.57 -4.20
CA THR A 513 -13.57 -11.26 -3.56
C THR A 513 -12.76 -11.36 -2.28
N ILE A 514 -11.92 -10.36 -2.04
CA ILE A 514 -11.22 -10.12 -0.78
C ILE A 514 -11.84 -8.86 -0.16
N THR A 515 -12.29 -8.94 1.08
CA THR A 515 -12.82 -7.79 1.83
C THR A 515 -12.10 -7.67 3.16
N GLU A 516 -11.57 -6.48 3.45
CA GLU A 516 -11.01 -6.10 4.75
C GLU A 516 -11.75 -4.86 5.27
N THR A 517 -12.04 -4.81 6.56
CA THR A 517 -12.78 -3.72 7.20
C THR A 517 -12.01 -3.23 8.42
N GLY A 518 -11.55 -1.97 8.33
CA GLY A 518 -10.93 -1.26 9.42
C GLY A 518 -11.93 -0.71 10.42
N THR A 519 -11.41 -0.01 11.43
CA THR A 519 -12.21 0.69 12.42
C THR A 519 -11.59 2.07 12.72
N PRO A 520 -12.36 3.17 12.60
CA PRO A 520 -11.91 4.50 12.98
C PRO A 520 -11.60 4.59 14.47
N ALA A 521 -10.68 5.48 14.85
CA ALA A 521 -10.28 5.69 16.24
C ALA A 521 -11.36 6.34 17.12
N GLY A 522 -12.42 6.89 16.51
CA GLY A 522 -13.30 7.88 17.15
C GLY A 522 -12.59 9.22 17.34
N ALA A 523 -13.30 10.22 17.84
CA ALA A 523 -12.76 11.57 18.08
C ALA A 523 -11.44 11.51 18.88
N VAL A 524 -10.35 12.03 18.33
CA VAL A 524 -9.05 12.11 18.99
C VAL A 524 -8.79 13.53 19.50
N THR A 525 -8.06 13.62 20.61
CA THR A 525 -7.65 14.89 21.22
C THR A 525 -6.14 15.04 21.06
N THR A 526 -5.69 16.18 20.57
CA THR A 526 -4.26 16.50 20.44
C THR A 526 -3.60 16.52 21.82
N GLY A 527 -2.52 15.75 21.96
CA GLY A 527 -1.86 15.49 23.24
C GLY A 527 -2.64 14.58 24.20
N GLY A 528 -3.77 14.03 23.77
CA GLY A 528 -4.58 13.09 24.53
C GLY A 528 -4.04 11.65 24.45
N ALA A 529 -4.70 10.74 25.18
CA ALA A 529 -4.36 9.33 25.16
C ALA A 529 -4.59 8.72 23.75
N PRO A 530 -3.70 7.81 23.28
CA PRO A 530 -3.89 7.07 22.05
C PRO A 530 -5.21 6.26 22.07
N LYS A 531 -5.89 6.18 20.93
CA LYS A 531 -7.15 5.47 20.76
C LYS A 531 -7.02 4.29 19.80
N ALA A 532 -7.67 3.18 20.13
CA ALA A 532 -7.65 1.98 19.30
C ALA A 532 -8.24 2.25 17.90
N SER A 533 -7.58 1.78 16.85
CA SER A 533 -8.03 1.86 15.46
C SER A 533 -7.47 0.67 14.68
N THR A 534 -8.21 0.26 13.66
CA THR A 534 -7.72 -0.74 12.70
C THR A 534 -7.60 -0.09 11.33
N LEU A 535 -6.41 -0.17 10.73
CA LEU A 535 -6.16 0.22 9.35
C LEU A 535 -6.03 -1.02 8.47
N VAL A 536 -6.68 -1.03 7.32
CA VAL A 536 -6.68 -2.16 6.40
C VAL A 536 -6.22 -1.76 5.00
N SER A 537 -5.65 -2.72 4.26
CA SER A 537 -5.33 -2.53 2.84
C SER A 537 -5.43 -3.85 2.07
N VAL A 538 -5.80 -3.78 0.80
CA VAL A 538 -5.76 -4.89 -0.16
C VAL A 538 -5.00 -4.40 -1.39
N PHE A 539 -3.96 -5.14 -1.79
CA PHE A 539 -2.96 -4.69 -2.76
C PHE A 539 -2.55 -5.84 -3.70
N CYS A 540 -1.67 -5.55 -4.66
CA CYS A 540 -0.99 -6.58 -5.45
C CYS A 540 0.47 -6.65 -5.07
N VAL A 541 1.00 -7.87 -5.12
CA VAL A 541 2.43 -8.12 -4.99
C VAL A 541 2.93 -8.62 -6.36
N PRO A 542 3.87 -7.91 -7.01
CA PRO A 542 4.43 -8.33 -8.29
C PRO A 542 5.34 -9.56 -8.12
N PRO A 543 5.85 -10.18 -9.22
CA PRO A 543 6.88 -11.20 -9.09
C PRO A 543 8.11 -10.66 -8.36
N SER A 544 8.70 -11.48 -7.50
CA SER A 544 9.96 -11.18 -6.78
C SER A 544 11.21 -11.25 -7.66
N SER A 545 11.06 -11.73 -8.90
CA SER A 545 12.13 -12.15 -9.82
C SER A 545 12.94 -13.37 -9.34
N VAL A 546 12.57 -13.98 -8.21
CA VAL A 546 13.16 -15.19 -7.66
C VAL A 546 12.15 -16.34 -7.76
N GLY A 547 12.41 -17.27 -8.67
CA GLY A 547 11.46 -18.34 -9.00
C GLY A 547 11.03 -19.21 -7.81
N SER A 548 11.90 -19.43 -6.83
CA SER A 548 11.56 -20.16 -5.60
C SER A 548 10.63 -19.36 -4.68
N VAL A 549 10.92 -18.07 -4.44
CA VAL A 549 10.05 -17.18 -3.64
C VAL A 549 8.67 -17.08 -4.28
N ASP A 550 8.64 -16.87 -5.61
CA ASP A 550 7.41 -16.76 -6.36
C ASP A 550 6.59 -18.05 -6.31
N ALA A 551 7.23 -19.22 -6.47
CA ALA A 551 6.54 -20.50 -6.41
C ALA A 551 5.89 -20.76 -5.05
N LEU A 552 6.59 -20.50 -3.95
CA LEU A 552 6.11 -20.76 -2.59
C LEU A 552 5.01 -19.78 -2.17
N SER A 553 5.25 -18.49 -2.44
CA SER A 553 4.38 -17.39 -2.03
C SER A 553 3.25 -17.15 -3.04
N SER A 554 3.19 -17.94 -4.12
CA SER A 554 2.29 -17.77 -5.25
C SER A 554 2.25 -16.34 -5.80
N LEU A 555 3.43 -15.78 -6.11
CA LEU A 555 3.61 -14.43 -6.66
C LEU A 555 3.87 -14.45 -8.18
N PRO A 556 3.33 -13.49 -8.95
CA PRO A 556 2.48 -12.39 -8.52
C PRO A 556 1.10 -12.85 -8.05
N GLY A 557 0.53 -12.09 -7.12
CA GLY A 557 -0.75 -12.41 -6.51
C GLY A 557 -1.28 -11.26 -5.66
N PRO A 558 -2.53 -11.37 -5.15
CA PRO A 558 -3.08 -10.40 -4.23
C PRO A 558 -2.33 -10.37 -2.90
N GLY A 559 -2.55 -9.31 -2.13
CA GLY A 559 -2.17 -9.21 -0.73
C GLY A 559 -3.25 -8.50 0.07
N ALA A 560 -3.36 -8.81 1.35
CA ALA A 560 -4.29 -8.19 2.29
C ALA A 560 -3.62 -8.03 3.65
N VAL A 561 -3.85 -6.90 4.31
CA VAL A 561 -3.32 -6.63 5.65
C VAL A 561 -4.35 -5.92 6.51
N ALA A 562 -4.40 -6.29 7.79
CA ALA A 562 -5.14 -5.58 8.82
C ALA A 562 -4.21 -5.21 9.97
N LEU A 563 -3.91 -3.91 10.11
CA LEU A 563 -3.09 -3.34 11.18
C LEU A 563 -4.01 -2.88 12.32
N GLN A 564 -4.13 -3.68 13.37
CA GLN A 564 -4.75 -3.23 14.61
C GLN A 564 -3.71 -2.42 15.41
N GLY A 565 -4.11 -1.33 16.02
CA GLY A 565 -3.17 -0.47 16.75
C GLY A 565 -3.82 0.73 17.44
N LYS A 566 -3.00 1.71 17.79
CA LYS A 566 -3.42 2.96 18.44
C LYS A 566 -3.06 4.17 17.62
N LEU A 567 -4.04 5.03 17.37
CA LEU A 567 -3.91 6.33 16.76
C LEU A 567 -3.75 7.41 17.84
N ALA A 568 -2.79 8.32 17.67
CA ALA A 568 -2.69 9.52 18.49
C ALA A 568 -2.38 10.74 17.63
N THR A 569 -2.78 11.92 18.12
CA THR A 569 -2.38 13.20 17.53
C THR A 569 -1.56 13.96 18.55
N LEU A 570 -0.43 14.52 18.13
CA LEU A 570 0.58 15.12 18.98
C LEU A 570 0.70 16.61 18.66
N PRO A 571 0.95 17.46 19.68
CA PRO A 571 1.11 18.90 19.51
C PRO A 571 2.37 19.26 18.74
#